data_AF-A0A9W7Y905-F1
#
_entry.id   AF-A0A9W7Y905-F1
#
_cell.length_a   1.000
_cell.length_b   1.000
_cell.length_c   1.000
_cell.angle_alpha   90.00
_cell.angle_beta   90.00
_cell.angle_gamma   90.00
#
_symmetry.space_group_name_H-M   'P 1'
#
loop_
_entity.id
_entity.type
_entity.pdbx_description
1 polymer ?
#
loop_
_entity_poly.entity_id
_entity_poly.type
_entity_poly.pdbx_seq_one_letter_code
_entity_poly.pdbx_strand_id
1 'polypeptide(L)'
;MDVTNQKVQWQLSQGHQVDWAQVSQAVGLDVLKCLEICQVDTGKARWTYDPNTFSWEMADRMKAFIADNYPAPASPSFRAVSNYMWIAREDCIHMSDLLQGNIVWTDEIKAQLIDMHRKGMQYKDIGKQLSPNLPAHKVTS
;
A
#
# COMPACT_ATOMS: atom_id res chain seq x y z
N MET A 1 -0.47 20.08 19.29
CA MET A 1 0.10 19.16 18.28
C MET A 1 0.54 17.92 19.02
N ASP A 2 0.12 16.73 18.58
CA ASP A 2 0.41 15.45 19.25
C ASP A 2 1.94 15.22 19.40
N VAL A 3 2.40 14.70 20.54
CA VAL A 3 3.82 14.41 20.83
C VAL A 3 4.39 13.43 19.79
N THR A 4 3.56 12.50 19.31
CA THR A 4 3.88 11.57 18.21
C THR A 4 4.25 12.33 16.94
N ASN A 5 3.41 13.28 16.53
CA ASN A 5 3.65 14.08 15.33
C ASN A 5 4.93 14.92 15.46
N GLN A 6 5.17 15.51 16.64
CA GLN A 6 6.38 16.30 16.90
C GLN A 6 7.64 15.45 16.79
N LYS A 7 7.65 14.24 17.35
CA LYS A 7 8.82 13.35 17.29
C LYS A 7 9.11 12.89 15.87
N VAL A 8 8.07 12.56 15.11
CA VAL A 8 8.19 12.19 13.69
C VAL A 8 8.73 13.36 12.86
N GLN A 9 8.14 14.56 13.01
CA GLN A 9 8.62 15.76 12.31
C GLN A 9 10.07 16.10 12.66
N TRP A 10 10.46 15.92 13.92
CA TRP A 10 11.84 16.10 14.34
C TRP A 10 12.78 15.11 13.66
N GLN A 11 12.46 13.82 13.59
CA GLN A 11 13.31 12.85 12.88
C GLN A 11 13.44 13.21 11.38
N LEU A 12 12.34 13.60 10.74
CA LEU A 12 12.36 14.02 9.33
C LEU A 12 13.20 15.29 9.12
N SER A 13 13.18 16.25 10.05
CA SER A 13 14.01 17.46 9.94
C SER A 13 15.50 17.19 10.07
N GLN A 14 15.88 16.06 10.66
CA GLN A 14 17.27 15.57 10.70
C GLN A 14 17.66 14.77 9.45
N GLY A 15 16.75 14.61 8.48
CA GLY A 15 16.98 13.80 7.28
C GLY A 15 16.95 12.29 7.53
N HIS A 16 16.45 11.85 8.68
CA HIS A 16 16.34 10.43 9.02
C HIS A 16 15.03 9.83 8.50
N GLN A 17 15.05 8.52 8.23
CA GLN A 17 13.81 7.74 8.17
C GLN A 17 13.16 7.68 9.55
N VAL A 18 11.84 7.52 9.58
CA VAL A 18 11.10 7.47 10.85
C VAL A 18 11.38 6.14 11.55
N ASP A 19 12.01 6.23 12.71
CA ASP A 19 12.20 5.10 13.63
C ASP A 19 11.02 5.06 14.59
N TRP A 20 10.04 4.21 14.26
CA TRP A 20 8.83 4.04 15.05
C TRP A 20 9.09 3.42 16.43
N ALA A 21 10.18 2.67 16.61
CA ALA A 21 10.54 2.11 17.91
C ALA A 21 10.98 3.24 18.86
N GLN A 22 11.80 4.17 18.36
CA GLN A 22 12.14 5.39 19.11
C GLN A 22 10.94 6.29 19.37
N VAL A 23 10.05 6.45 18.40
CA VAL A 23 8.82 7.25 18.59
C VAL A 23 7.96 6.63 19.70
N SER A 24 7.72 5.32 19.64
CA SER A 24 7.00 4.55 20.65
C SER A 24 7.60 4.72 22.04
N GLN A 25 8.93 4.55 22.17
CA GLN A 25 9.62 4.73 23.45
C GLN A 25 9.51 6.15 24.00
N ALA A 26 9.60 7.17 23.13
CA ALA A 26 9.53 8.57 23.54
C ALA A 26 8.12 8.99 23.98
N VAL A 27 7.08 8.43 23.37
CA VAL A 27 5.67 8.78 23.65
C VAL A 27 5.07 7.87 24.74
N GLY A 28 5.65 6.69 24.98
CA GLY A 28 5.13 5.72 25.94
C GLY A 28 3.90 4.96 25.44
N LEU A 29 3.74 4.85 24.11
CA LEU A 29 2.67 4.08 23.45
C LEU A 29 3.28 2.94 22.65
N ASP A 30 2.50 1.91 22.33
CA ASP A 30 2.95 0.87 21.41
C ASP A 30 3.13 1.42 19.98
N VAL A 31 3.98 0.76 19.20
CA VAL A 31 4.33 1.17 17.83
C VAL A 31 3.09 1.27 16.94
N LEU A 32 2.18 0.29 17.03
CA LEU A 32 0.97 0.28 16.22
C LEU A 32 0.10 1.50 16.54
N LYS A 33 -0.01 1.86 17.82
CA LYS A 33 -0.78 3.03 18.23
C LYS A 33 -0.15 4.33 17.75
N CYS A 34 1.18 4.47 17.81
CA CYS A 34 1.89 5.61 17.23
C CYS A 34 1.62 5.73 15.72
N LEU A 35 1.67 4.60 15.00
CA LEU A 35 1.34 4.54 13.58
C LEU A 35 -0.11 4.95 13.31
N GLU A 36 -1.07 4.54 14.14
CA GLU A 36 -2.48 4.88 14.00
C GLU A 36 -2.79 6.36 14.26
N ILE A 37 -2.12 7.01 15.21
CA ILE A 37 -2.46 8.39 15.60
C ILE A 37 -1.63 9.43 14.85
N CYS A 38 -0.47 9.04 14.30
CA CYS A 38 0.38 9.97 13.58
C CYS A 38 -0.31 10.55 12.34
N GLN A 39 -0.27 11.88 12.23
CA GLN A 39 -0.92 12.68 11.19
C GLN A 39 0.08 13.36 10.25
N VAL A 40 1.34 12.95 10.29
CA VAL A 40 2.36 13.49 9.40
C VAL A 40 2.25 12.81 8.03
N ASP A 41 1.94 13.60 7.01
CA ASP A 41 1.85 13.13 5.62
C ASP A 41 2.99 13.65 4.72
N THR A 42 3.76 14.62 5.21
CA THR A 42 4.88 15.21 4.46
C THR A 42 5.96 14.18 4.15
N GLY A 43 6.40 14.14 2.90
CA GLY A 43 7.54 13.31 2.46
C GLY A 43 7.21 11.84 2.21
N LYS A 44 5.94 11.44 2.28
CA LYS A 44 5.51 10.09 1.87
C LYS A 44 5.62 9.93 0.35
N ALA A 45 6.08 8.75 -0.08
CA ALA A 45 6.17 8.43 -1.48
C ALA A 45 4.77 8.23 -2.09
N ARG A 46 4.65 8.52 -3.39
CA ARG A 46 3.50 8.07 -4.19
C ARG A 46 3.81 6.69 -4.74
N TRP A 47 2.81 5.82 -4.76
CA TRP A 47 2.91 4.52 -5.40
C TRP A 47 2.09 4.53 -6.68
N THR A 48 2.75 4.23 -7.79
CA THR A 48 2.14 4.16 -9.12
C THR A 48 2.22 2.73 -9.61
N TYR A 49 1.06 2.17 -9.93
CA TYR A 49 0.96 0.86 -10.56
C TYR A 49 1.31 0.97 -12.06
N ASP A 50 2.39 0.34 -12.49
CA ASP A 50 2.71 0.14 -13.92
C ASP A 50 2.73 -1.36 -14.23
N PRO A 51 1.67 -1.92 -14.85
CA PRO A 51 1.57 -3.35 -15.10
C PRO A 51 2.78 -3.93 -15.81
N ASN A 52 3.51 -3.18 -16.64
CA ASN A 52 4.63 -3.70 -17.42
C ASN A 52 5.90 -3.93 -16.60
N THR A 53 6.09 -3.16 -15.53
CA THR A 53 7.28 -3.21 -14.67
C THR A 53 6.94 -3.62 -13.24
N PHE A 54 5.66 -3.87 -12.97
CA PHE A 54 5.13 -4.01 -11.63
C PHE A 54 5.69 -5.23 -10.88
N SER A 55 6.08 -5.01 -9.63
CA SER A 55 6.38 -6.06 -8.66
C SER A 55 5.39 -6.01 -7.50
N TRP A 56 4.87 -7.16 -7.08
CA TRP A 56 3.98 -7.28 -5.93
C TRP A 56 4.71 -7.17 -4.58
N GLU A 57 6.03 -7.00 -4.55
CA GLU A 57 6.83 -6.98 -3.32
C GLU A 57 6.35 -5.94 -2.29
N MET A 58 6.08 -4.70 -2.72
CA MET A 58 5.55 -3.67 -1.81
C MET A 58 4.16 -4.03 -1.26
N ALA A 59 3.32 -4.63 -2.11
CA ALA A 59 1.99 -5.05 -1.73
C ALA A 59 2.02 -6.26 -0.78
N ASP A 60 2.95 -7.18 -0.97
CA ASP A 60 3.16 -8.31 -0.07
C ASP A 60 3.67 -7.85 1.30
N ARG A 61 4.56 -6.84 1.34
CA ARG A 61 4.97 -6.20 2.60
C ARG A 61 3.81 -5.54 3.33
N MET A 62 2.96 -4.81 2.60
CA MET A 62 1.73 -4.23 3.16
C MET A 62 0.80 -5.31 3.71
N LYS A 63 0.59 -6.39 2.94
CA LYS A 63 -0.25 -7.51 3.34
C LYS A 63 0.27 -8.20 4.60
N ALA A 64 1.58 -8.41 4.70
CA ALA A 64 2.20 -8.98 5.90
C ALA A 64 1.98 -8.07 7.13
N PHE A 65 2.23 -6.77 7.00
CA PHE A 65 1.95 -5.81 8.07
C PHE A 65 0.48 -5.84 8.52
N ILE A 66 -0.46 -5.86 7.57
CA ILE A 66 -1.90 -5.94 7.89
C ILE A 66 -2.23 -7.24 8.61
N ALA A 67 -1.73 -8.39 8.14
CA ALA A 67 -1.99 -9.68 8.76
C ALA A 67 -1.46 -9.76 10.20
N ASP A 68 -0.29 -9.19 10.46
CA ASP A 68 0.36 -9.23 11.78
C ASP A 68 -0.31 -8.29 12.80
N ASN A 69 -0.88 -7.17 12.35
CA ASN A 69 -1.36 -6.10 13.24
C ASN A 69 -2.89 -5.97 13.29
N TYR A 70 -3.59 -6.47 12.27
CA TYR A 70 -5.05 -6.38 12.14
C TYR A 70 -5.64 -7.75 11.78
N PRO A 71 -5.56 -8.75 12.68
CA PRO A 71 -6.15 -10.06 12.42
C PRO A 71 -7.68 -9.93 12.27
N ALA A 72 -8.25 -10.75 11.38
CA ALA A 72 -9.68 -10.76 11.15
C ALA A 72 -10.46 -10.98 12.48
N PRO A 73 -11.56 -10.25 12.72
CA PRO A 73 -12.31 -9.42 11.78
C PRO A 73 -11.94 -7.91 11.79
N ALA A 74 -10.81 -7.53 12.41
CA ALA A 74 -10.44 -6.12 12.50
C ALA A 74 -10.19 -5.51 11.11
N SER A 75 -10.74 -4.32 10.86
CA SER A 75 -10.40 -3.56 9.66
C SER A 75 -9.06 -2.85 9.84
N PRO A 76 -8.15 -2.87 8.85
CA PRO A 76 -6.87 -2.21 8.98
C PRO A 76 -7.01 -0.69 9.02
N SER A 77 -6.20 -0.05 9.87
CA SER A 77 -6.01 1.40 9.81
C SER A 77 -5.08 1.76 8.66
N PHE A 78 -5.63 2.24 7.54
CA PHE A 78 -4.80 2.68 6.41
C PHE A 78 -3.88 3.85 6.72
N ARG A 79 -4.15 4.59 7.80
CA ARG A 79 -3.21 5.59 8.33
C ARG A 79 -1.96 4.91 8.90
N ALA A 80 -2.13 3.85 9.69
CA ALA A 80 -1.00 3.08 10.20
C ALA A 80 -0.22 2.39 9.07
N VAL A 81 -0.93 1.81 8.09
CA VAL A 81 -0.31 1.21 6.90
C VAL A 81 0.51 2.25 6.13
N SER A 82 -0.07 3.43 5.88
CA SER A 82 0.60 4.55 5.22
C SER A 82 1.87 4.99 5.96
N ASN A 83 1.79 5.10 7.29
CA ASN A 83 2.90 5.49 8.15
C ASN A 83 4.00 4.41 8.22
N TYR A 84 3.63 3.14 8.19
CA TYR A 84 4.57 2.01 8.18
C TYR A 84 5.29 1.89 6.83
N MET A 85 4.54 1.96 5.74
CA MET A 85 5.06 1.84 4.37
C MET A 85 5.78 3.12 3.90
N TRP A 86 5.55 4.24 4.58
CA TRP A 86 5.94 5.58 4.15
C TRP A 86 5.42 5.95 2.74
N ILE A 87 4.20 5.49 2.43
CA ILE A 87 3.49 5.69 1.17
C ILE A 87 2.20 6.47 1.45
N ALA A 88 1.78 7.32 0.52
CA ALA A 88 0.52 8.06 0.63
C ALA A 88 -0.66 7.11 0.89
N ARG A 89 -1.54 7.49 1.82
CA ARG A 89 -2.62 6.63 2.31
C ARG A 89 -3.55 6.15 1.21
N GLU A 90 -3.89 7.05 0.29
CA GLU A 90 -4.77 6.77 -0.84
C GLU A 90 -4.16 5.69 -1.75
N ASP A 91 -2.84 5.68 -1.91
CA ASP A 91 -2.16 4.66 -2.70
C ASP A 91 -2.09 3.32 -1.97
N CYS A 92 -1.95 3.30 -0.64
CA CYS A 92 -2.08 2.06 0.15
C CYS A 92 -3.48 1.45 0.04
N ILE A 93 -4.53 2.29 0.03
CA ILE A 93 -5.91 1.84 -0.18
C ILE A 93 -6.05 1.23 -1.57
N HIS A 94 -5.60 1.94 -2.61
CA HIS A 94 -5.66 1.45 -3.98
C HIS A 94 -4.88 0.13 -4.15
N MET A 95 -3.69 0.03 -3.57
CA MET A 95 -2.91 -1.21 -3.57
C MET A 95 -3.67 -2.36 -2.88
N SER A 96 -4.38 -2.08 -1.79
CA SER A 96 -5.20 -3.08 -1.09
C SER A 96 -6.39 -3.54 -1.93
N ASP A 97 -7.05 -2.61 -2.63
CA ASP A 97 -8.16 -2.93 -3.54
C ASP A 97 -7.68 -3.84 -4.67
N LEU A 98 -6.53 -3.50 -5.28
CA LEU A 98 -5.91 -4.33 -6.31
C LEU A 98 -5.57 -5.72 -5.76
N LEU A 99 -4.98 -5.84 -4.57
CA LEU A 99 -4.73 -7.16 -3.95
C LEU A 99 -6.00 -7.98 -3.76
N GLN A 100 -7.16 -7.37 -3.57
CA GLN A 100 -8.44 -8.07 -3.44
C GLN A 100 -9.10 -8.40 -4.78
N GLY A 101 -8.49 -8.02 -5.90
CA GLY A 101 -9.06 -8.18 -7.24
C GLY A 101 -10.11 -7.12 -7.58
N ASN A 102 -10.15 -6.02 -6.84
CA ASN A 102 -10.99 -4.86 -7.13
C ASN A 102 -10.23 -3.95 -8.09
N ILE A 103 -10.57 -4.03 -9.37
CA ILE A 103 -9.97 -3.22 -10.43
C ILE A 103 -10.98 -2.21 -10.94
N VAL A 104 -10.57 -0.95 -11.01
CA VAL A 104 -11.28 0.09 -11.75
C VAL A 104 -10.88 -0.02 -13.22
N TRP A 105 -11.80 -0.46 -14.07
CA TRP A 105 -11.54 -0.64 -15.50
C TRP A 105 -11.56 0.69 -16.26
N THR A 106 -10.41 1.35 -16.35
CA THR A 106 -10.23 2.54 -17.19
C THR A 106 -9.86 2.17 -18.63
N ASP A 107 -9.97 3.14 -19.55
CA ASP A 107 -9.58 2.93 -20.94
C ASP A 107 -8.08 2.64 -21.07
N GLU A 108 -7.26 3.21 -20.19
CA GLU A 108 -5.81 2.92 -20.13
C GLU A 108 -5.55 1.46 -19.74
N ILE A 109 -6.22 0.95 -18.70
CA ILE A 109 -6.07 -0.45 -18.26
C ILE A 109 -6.56 -1.41 -19.35
N LYS A 110 -7.67 -1.09 -20.03
CA LYS A 110 -8.16 -1.88 -21.17
C LYS A 110 -7.18 -1.87 -22.34
N ALA A 111 -6.62 -0.72 -22.69
CA ALA A 111 -5.61 -0.60 -23.74
C ALA A 111 -4.36 -1.43 -23.42
N GLN A 112 -3.90 -1.41 -22.16
CA GLN A 112 -2.78 -2.23 -21.70
C GLN A 112 -3.09 -3.73 -21.76
N LEU A 113 -4.29 -4.15 -21.36
CA LEU A 113 -4.75 -5.53 -21.48
C LEU A 113 -4.73 -6.02 -22.93
N ILE A 114 -5.26 -5.21 -23.86
CA ILE A 114 -5.23 -5.50 -25.30
C ILE A 114 -3.78 -5.64 -25.79
N ASP A 115 -2.89 -4.73 -25.38
CA ASP A 115 -1.48 -4.79 -25.77
C ASP A 115 -0.76 -6.03 -25.21
N MET A 116 -0.97 -6.37 -23.93
CA MET A 116 -0.41 -7.59 -23.31
C MET A 116 -0.92 -8.84 -24.01
N HIS A 117 -2.20 -8.90 -24.35
CA HIS A 117 -2.78 -10.03 -25.06
C HIS A 117 -2.24 -10.15 -26.49
N ARG A 118 -2.10 -9.02 -27.20
CA ARG A 118 -1.48 -8.96 -28.54
C ARG A 118 -0.03 -9.42 -28.53
N LYS A 119 0.69 -9.21 -27.42
CA LYS A 119 2.04 -9.73 -27.17
C LYS A 119 2.09 -11.24 -26.84
N GLY A 120 0.94 -11.92 -26.87
CA GLY A 120 0.82 -13.37 -26.70
C GLY A 120 0.50 -13.81 -25.26
N MET A 121 0.27 -12.89 -24.34
CA MET A 121 -0.06 -13.23 -22.96
C MET A 121 -1.50 -13.75 -22.84
N GLN A 122 -1.68 -14.84 -22.08
CA GLN A 122 -3.00 -15.40 -21.81
C GLN A 122 -3.73 -14.54 -20.77
N TYR A 123 -5.06 -14.41 -20.88
CA TYR A 123 -5.85 -13.60 -19.95
C TYR A 123 -5.70 -14.01 -18.47
N LYS A 124 -5.47 -15.30 -18.20
CA LYS A 124 -5.18 -15.79 -16.84
C LYS A 124 -3.88 -15.20 -16.25
N ASP A 125 -2.89 -14.95 -17.10
CA ASP A 125 -1.58 -14.46 -16.69
C ASP A 125 -1.60 -12.93 -16.62
N ILE A 126 -2.29 -12.28 -17.56
CA ILE A 126 -2.65 -10.84 -17.47
C ILE A 126 -3.40 -10.57 -16.16
N GLY A 127 -4.35 -11.43 -15.81
CA GLY A 127 -5.12 -11.31 -14.57
C GLY A 127 -4.20 -11.26 -13.35
N LYS A 128 -3.24 -12.18 -13.24
CA LYS A 128 -2.26 -12.20 -12.14
C LYS A 128 -1.33 -10.99 -12.13
N GLN A 129 -1.01 -10.44 -13.30
CA GLN A 129 -0.19 -9.24 -13.42
C GLN A 129 -0.95 -8.00 -12.93
N LEU A 130 -2.25 -7.91 -13.28
CA LEU A 130 -3.17 -6.86 -12.82
C LEU A 130 -3.50 -6.97 -11.32
N SER A 131 -3.74 -8.18 -10.84
CA SER A 131 -3.97 -8.48 -9.44
C SER A 131 -3.81 -9.98 -9.17
N PRO A 132 -3.09 -10.38 -8.11
CA PRO A 132 -2.84 -11.79 -7.83
C PRO A 132 -4.12 -12.58 -7.53
N ASN A 133 -5.19 -11.89 -7.11
CA ASN A 133 -6.48 -12.50 -6.77
C ASN A 133 -7.59 -12.18 -7.78
N LEU A 134 -7.26 -11.56 -8.93
CA LEU A 134 -8.26 -11.29 -9.96
C LEU A 134 -8.66 -12.57 -10.69
N PRO A 135 -9.95 -12.94 -10.70
CA PRO A 135 -10.42 -14.08 -11.46
C PRO A 135 -10.28 -13.84 -12.97
N ALA A 136 -9.79 -14.84 -13.70
CA ALA A 136 -9.52 -14.74 -15.15
C ALA A 136 -10.76 -14.30 -15.97
N HIS A 137 -11.97 -14.74 -15.59
CA HIS A 137 -13.19 -14.37 -16.31
C HIS A 137 -13.49 -12.86 -16.26
N LYS A 138 -13.06 -12.15 -15.22
CA LYS A 138 -13.21 -10.69 -15.13
C LYS A 138 -12.32 -9.94 -16.11
N VAL A 139 -11.22 -10.57 -16.56
CA VAL A 139 -10.28 -10.01 -17.54
C VAL A 139 -10.84 -10.13 -18.96
N THR A 140 -11.64 -11.16 -19.21
CA THR A 140 -12.25 -11.44 -20.52
C THR A 140 -13.62 -10.80 -20.71
N SER A 141 -14.13 -10.07 -19.71
CA SER A 141 -15.48 -9.49 -19.70
C SER A 141 -15.58 -8.18 -20.46
#